data_AF-A0A967VRE3-F1
#
_entry.id   AF-A0A967VRE3-F1
#
_cell.length_a   1.000
_cell.length_b   1.000
_cell.length_c   1.000
_cell.angle_alpha   90.00
_cell.angle_beta   90.00
_cell.angle_gamma   90.00
#
_symmetry.space_group_name_H-M   'P 1'
#
loop_
_entity.id
_entity.type
_entity.pdbx_description
1 polymer ?
#
loop_
_entity_poly.entity_id
_entity_poly.type
_entity_poly.pdbx_seq_one_letter_code
_entity_poly.pdbx_strand_id
1 'polypeptide(L)' 'RAVFRDEGLEVEATFHFDEDGAPVRFTTMRYRAEGDSVVLRPFVGRNGNFREVDGFRIPTRWEVAWVLDGEEAPY' A
#
# COMPACT_ATOMS: atom_id res chain seq x y z
N ARG A 1 -1.30 -0.78 -12.08
CA ARG A 1 -2.17 0.22 -11.39
C ARG A 1 -3.56 -0.37 -11.29
N ALA A 2 -4.19 -0.27 -10.13
CA ALA A 2 -5.58 -0.65 -9.91
C ALA A 2 -6.37 0.59 -9.45
N VAL A 3 -7.61 0.69 -9.91
CA VAL A 3 -8.53 1.77 -9.53
C VAL A 3 -9.81 1.12 -9.04
N PHE A 4 -10.28 1.56 -7.88
CA PHE A 4 -11.55 1.14 -7.30
C PHE A 4 -12.47 2.36 -7.20
N ARG A 5 -13.74 2.18 -7.60
CA ARG A 5 -14.76 3.23 -7.60
C ARG A 5 -16.00 2.74 -6.91
N ASP A 6 -16.54 3.54 -6.00
CA ASP A 6 -17.76 3.23 -5.24
C ASP A 6 -18.47 4.53 -4.85
N GLU A 7 -19.77 4.66 -5.14
CA GLU A 7 -20.61 5.82 -4.80
C GLU A 7 -19.97 7.21 -5.07
N GLY A 8 -19.22 7.36 -6.16
CA GLY A 8 -18.54 8.62 -6.53
C GLY A 8 -17.19 8.84 -5.85
N LEU A 9 -16.75 7.92 -4.99
CA LEU A 9 -15.40 7.83 -4.47
C LEU A 9 -14.52 7.07 -5.46
N GLU A 10 -13.29 7.54 -5.63
CA GLU A 10 -12.25 6.86 -6.40
C GLU A 10 -11.01 6.73 -5.53
N VAL A 11 -10.45 5.53 -5.48
CA VAL A 11 -9.12 5.27 -4.91
C VAL A 11 -8.27 4.54 -5.92
N GLU A 12 -6.96 4.78 -5.85
CA GLU A 12 -6.00 4.13 -6.73
C GLU A 12 -4.79 3.61 -5.96
N ALA A 13 -4.23 2.52 -6.46
CA ALA A 13 -2.97 1.99 -5.97
C ALA A 13 -2.10 1.52 -7.14
N THR A 14 -0.81 1.81 -7.05
CA THR A 14 0.21 1.28 -7.95
C THR A 14 0.93 0.14 -7.26
N PHE A 15 0.77 -1.05 -7.81
CA PHE A 15 1.48 -2.26 -7.38
C PHE A 15 2.75 -2.43 -8.18
N HIS A 16 3.82 -2.80 -7.48
CA HIS A 16 5.12 -3.12 -8.06
C HIS A 16 5.35 -4.61 -7.83
N PHE A 17 5.64 -5.32 -8.91
CA PHE A 17 5.85 -6.76 -8.92
C PHE A 17 7.33 -7.07 -9.09
N ASP A 18 7.81 -8.14 -8.47
CA ASP A 18 9.15 -8.68 -8.73
C ASP A 18 9.18 -9.56 -10.00
N GLU A 19 10.34 -10.15 -10.28
CA GLU A 19 10.57 -11.00 -11.45
C GLU A 19 9.70 -12.27 -11.46
N ASP A 20 9.29 -12.75 -10.28
CA ASP A 20 8.40 -13.91 -10.10
C ASP A 20 6.91 -13.51 -10.19
N GLY A 21 6.61 -12.23 -10.42
CA GLY A 21 5.26 -11.70 -10.48
C GLY A 21 4.58 -11.54 -9.12
N ALA A 22 5.33 -11.52 -8.02
CA ALA A 22 4.78 -11.27 -6.69
C ALA A 22 4.65 -9.77 -6.39
N PRO A 23 3.53 -9.31 -5.79
CA PRO A 23 3.33 -7.89 -5.49
C PRO A 23 4.13 -7.48 -4.24
N VAL A 24 5.40 -7.09 -4.41
CA VAL A 24 6.33 -6.79 -3.30
C VAL A 24 6.14 -5.40 -2.69
N ARG A 25 5.54 -4.46 -3.42
CA ARG A 25 5.30 -3.10 -2.94
C ARG A 25 4.03 -2.52 -3.53
N PHE A 26 3.34 -1.67 -2.78
CA PHE A 26 2.32 -0.79 -3.33
C PHE A 26 2.56 0.66 -2.91
N THR A 27 2.13 1.59 -3.76
CA THR A 27 2.09 3.03 -3.49
C THR A 27 0.69 3.55 -3.75
N THR A 28 0.21 4.45 -2.89
CA THR A 28 -1.14 5.03 -2.97
C THR A 28 -1.17 6.38 -2.25
N MET A 29 -2.30 7.06 -2.35
CA MET A 29 -2.64 8.24 -1.55
C MET A 29 -3.71 7.83 -0.53
N ARG A 30 -3.46 8.07 0.76
CA ARG A 30 -4.39 7.72 1.84
C ARG A 30 -4.64 8.93 2.72
N TYR A 31 -5.89 9.11 3.15
CA TYR A 31 -6.26 10.14 4.11
C TYR A 31 -5.64 9.83 5.49
N ARG A 32 -4.92 10.81 6.03
CA ARG A 32 -4.23 10.77 7.33
C ARG A 32 -4.78 11.90 8.21
N ALA A 33 -5.05 11.60 9.47
CA ALA A 33 -5.37 12.62 10.47
C ALA A 33 -4.09 13.37 10.87
N GLU A 34 -4.14 14.69 10.81
CA GLU A 34 -3.07 15.62 11.19
C GLU A 34 -3.65 16.73 12.06
N GLY A 35 -3.60 16.54 13.38
CA GLY A 35 -4.31 17.40 14.34
C GLY A 35 -5.81 17.36 14.09
N ASP A 36 -6.42 18.53 13.91
CA ASP A 36 -7.86 18.68 13.62
C ASP A 36 -8.21 18.57 12.13
N SER A 37 -7.24 18.23 11.28
CA SER A 37 -7.42 18.12 9.82
C SER A 37 -7.26 16.68 9.33
N VAL A 38 -7.89 16.38 8.20
CA VAL A 38 -7.67 15.14 7.45
C VAL A 38 -7.06 15.52 6.10
N VAL A 39 -5.86 15.02 5.82
CA VAL A 39 -5.11 15.39 4.62
C VAL A 39 -4.69 14.15 3.86
N LEU A 40 -4.64 14.27 2.54
CA LEU A 40 -4.22 13.18 1.67
C LEU A 40 -2.69 13.11 1.65
N ARG A 41 -2.11 11.97 2.08
CA ARG A 41 -0.65 11.76 2.11
C ARG A 41 -0.25 10.53 1.30
N PRO A 42 0.96 10.52 0.72
CA PRO A 42 1.47 9.31 0.11
C PRO A 42 1.67 8.23 1.17
N PHE A 43 1.34 7.01 0.79
CA PHE A 43 1.39 5.83 1.63
C PHE A 43 2.02 4.70 0.84
N VAL A 44 2.98 4.02 1.46
CA VAL A 44 3.70 2.90 0.86
C VAL A 44 3.51 1.67 1.72
N GLY A 45 3.33 0.52 1.09
CA GLY A 45 3.40 -0.76 1.75
C GLY A 45 4.36 -1.70 1.07
N ARG A 46 4.99 -2.57 1.86
CA ARG A 46 5.92 -3.61 1.44
C ARG A 46 5.41 -4.95 1.92
N ASN A 47 5.34 -5.89 0.99
CA ASN A 47 4.93 -7.25 1.22
C ASN A 47 6.17 -8.13 1.23
N GLY A 48 6.23 -9.04 2.19
CA GLY A 48 7.35 -9.96 2.32
C GLY A 48 6.94 -11.28 2.94
N ASN A 49 7.93 -12.14 3.14
CA ASN A 49 7.75 -13.46 3.74
C ASN A 49 6.62 -14.24 3.03
N PHE A 50 6.70 -14.32 1.70
CA PHE A 50 5.72 -15.05 0.90
C PHE A 50 5.80 -16.55 1.23
N ARG A 51 4.63 -17.18 1.43
CA ARG A 51 4.51 -18.59 1.74
C ARG A 51 3.36 -19.21 0.95
N GLU A 52 3.48 -20.49 0.66
CA GLU A 52 2.36 -21.26 0.13
C GLU A 52 1.40 -21.62 1.26
N VAL A 53 0.13 -21.27 1.07
CA VAL A 53 -0.99 -21.62 1.95
C VAL A 53 -2.11 -22.09 1.03
N ASP A 54 -2.52 -23.34 1.18
CA ASP A 54 -3.61 -23.96 0.40
C ASP A 54 -3.48 -23.78 -1.14
N GLY A 55 -2.25 -23.86 -1.66
CA GLY A 55 -1.96 -23.70 -3.09
C GLY A 55 -1.84 -22.25 -3.57
N PHE A 56 -1.95 -21.27 -2.67
CA PHE A 56 -1.75 -19.84 -2.98
C PHE A 56 -0.45 -19.33 -2.35
N ARG A 57 0.39 -18.66 -3.16
CA ARG A 57 1.57 -17.95 -2.66
C ARG A 57 1.15 -16.57 -2.15
N ILE A 58 1.04 -16.42 -0.83
CA ILE A 58 0.57 -15.19 -0.18
C ILE A 58 1.68 -14.54 0.67
N PRO A 59 1.74 -13.19 0.76
CA PRO A 59 2.63 -12.52 1.69
C PRO A 59 2.16 -12.70 3.13
N THR A 60 3.06 -13.07 4.04
CA THR A 60 2.75 -13.22 5.49
C THR A 60 3.39 -12.14 6.36
N ARG A 61 4.11 -11.19 5.77
CA ARG A 61 4.58 -9.95 6.40
C ARG A 61 4.15 -8.76 5.56
N TRP A 62 3.59 -7.76 6.22
CA TRP A 62 3.20 -6.49 5.62
C TRP A 62 3.75 -5.38 6.49
N GLU A 63 4.43 -4.44 5.85
CA GLU A 63 4.93 -3.22 6.48
C GLU A 63 4.36 -2.03 5.72
N VAL A 64 4.00 -0.98 6.45
CA VAL A 64 3.43 0.22 5.84
C VAL A 64 4.06 1.46 6.46
N ALA A 65 4.18 2.50 5.65
CA ALA A 65 4.71 3.78 6.07
C ALA A 65 3.96 4.92 5.39
N TRP A 66 3.81 6.02 6.13
CA TRP A 66 3.51 7.31 5.52
C TRP A 66 4.76 7.88 4.88
N VAL A 67 4.60 8.63 3.79
CA VAL A 67 5.70 9.46 3.26
C VAL A 67 5.42 10.90 3.66
N LEU A 68 6.17 11.40 4.63
CA LEU A 68 6.05 12.75 5.19
C LEU A 68 7.32 13.52 4.83
N ASP A 69 7.16 14.66 4.16
CA ASP A 69 8.28 15.50 3.71
C ASP A 69 9.37 14.75 2.91
N GLY A 70 8.97 13.70 2.19
CA GLY A 70 9.85 12.86 1.38
C GLY A 70 10.49 11.69 2.14
N GLU A 71 10.28 11.60 3.46
CA GLU A 71 10.81 10.53 4.31
C GLU A 71 9.73 9.53 4.70
N GLU A 72 10.10 8.26 4.82
CA GLU A 72 9.19 7.22 5.29
C GLU A 72 9.09 7.23 6.81
N ALA A 73 7.87 7.40 7.31
CA ALA A 73 7.49 7.27 8.71
C ALA A 73 6.70 5.96 8.89
N PRO A 74 7.33 4.88 9.40
CA PRO A 74 6.66 3.60 9.62
C PRO A 74 5.46 3.73 10.54
N TYR A 75 4.46 2.88 10.31
CA TYR A 75 3.28 2.75 11.16
C TYR A 75 3.57 1.89 12.40
#